data_AF-A0A3G8GVR4-F1
#
_entry.id   AF-A0A3G8GVR4-F1
#
_cell.length_a   1.000
_cell.length_b   1.000
_cell.length_c   1.000
_cell.angle_alpha   90.00
_cell.angle_beta   90.00
_cell.angle_gamma   90.00
#
_symmetry.space_group_name_H-M   'P 1'
#
loop_
_entity.id
_entity.type
_entity.pdbx_description
1 polymer ?
#
loop_
_entity_poly.entity_id
_entity_poly.type
_entity_poly.pdbx_seq_one_letter_code
_entity_poly.pdbx_strand_id
1 'polypeptide(L)'
;MSFTFLPPGDAFMPTMTERFAEADKIEDRAARWTAQAEIALDTGDMYLVGLVLFKAIQEYGVDAFATHSGEPHARLQRLWMPGMIGSVDNARHLYGHLGVSLPVDRYYAARLQSMPMDGAAVH
;
A
#
# COMPACT_ATOMS: atom_id res chain seq x y z
N MET A 1 -2.01 19.61 -32.75
CA MET A 1 -2.76 18.66 -31.91
C MET A 1 -2.56 17.28 -32.52
N SER A 2 -1.67 16.47 -31.95
CA SER A 2 -1.46 15.10 -32.44
C SER A 2 -2.41 14.16 -31.69
N PHE A 3 -3.35 13.58 -32.42
CA PHE A 3 -4.13 12.44 -31.96
C PHE A 3 -3.26 11.19 -32.07
N THR A 4 -2.79 10.68 -30.94
CA THR A 4 -2.13 9.37 -30.89
C THR A 4 -3.22 8.30 -31.05
N PHE A 5 -3.24 7.63 -32.19
CA PHE A 5 -4.10 6.48 -32.46
C PHE A 5 -3.45 5.26 -31.78
N LEU A 6 -4.04 4.74 -30.70
CA LEU A 6 -3.62 3.47 -30.10
C LEU A 6 -4.26 2.30 -30.86
N PRO A 7 -3.50 1.25 -31.23
CA PRO A 7 -4.05 0.05 -31.84
C PRO A 7 -4.99 -0.69 -30.85
N PRO A 8 -6.06 -1.35 -31.34
CA PRO A 8 -7.00 -2.07 -30.49
C PRO A 8 -6.33 -3.36 -29.99
N GLY A 9 -5.94 -3.40 -28.72
CA GLY A 9 -5.37 -4.62 -28.13
C GLY A 9 -4.55 -4.40 -26.88
N ASP A 10 -4.00 -3.19 -26.66
CA ASP A 10 -3.35 -2.88 -25.40
C ASP A 10 -4.42 -2.51 -24.36
N ALA A 11 -4.76 -3.47 -23.50
CA ALA A 11 -5.44 -3.17 -22.26
C ALA A 11 -4.60 -2.10 -21.53
N PHE A 12 -5.10 -0.87 -21.50
CA PHE A 12 -4.45 0.23 -20.79
C PHE A 12 -4.40 -0.15 -19.31
N MET A 13 -3.26 -0.71 -18.87
CA MET A 13 -2.99 -0.96 -17.46
C MET A 13 -2.79 0.41 -16.82
N PRO A 14 -3.69 0.86 -15.92
CA PRO A 14 -3.55 2.16 -15.31
C PRO A 14 -2.23 2.24 -14.55
N THR A 15 -1.53 3.36 -14.71
CA THR A 15 -0.30 3.64 -13.98
C THR A 15 -0.55 3.64 -12.47
N MET A 16 0.47 3.37 -11.65
CA MET A 16 0.33 3.35 -10.19
C MET A 16 -0.30 4.65 -9.65
N THR A 17 0.11 5.80 -10.20
CA THR A 17 -0.45 7.11 -9.87
C THR A 17 -1.94 7.20 -10.18
N GLU A 18 -2.38 6.72 -11.35
CA GLU A 18 -3.79 6.68 -11.72
C GLU A 18 -4.58 5.74 -10.79
N ARG A 19 -4.02 4.59 -10.41
CA ARG A 19 -4.66 3.67 -9.46
C ARG A 19 -4.91 4.33 -8.10
N PHE A 20 -3.92 5.07 -7.57
CA PHE A 20 -4.10 5.83 -6.33
C PHE A 20 -5.12 6.96 -6.49
N ALA A 21 -5.12 7.66 -7.63
CA ALA A 21 -6.09 8.72 -7.91
C ALA A 21 -7.53 8.19 -8.02
N GLU A 22 -7.74 7.01 -8.61
CA GLU A 22 -9.05 6.36 -8.64
C GLU A 22 -9.48 5.91 -7.25
N ALA A 23 -8.57 5.33 -6.45
CA ALA A 23 -8.88 4.95 -5.07
C ALA A 23 -9.29 6.15 -4.21
N ASP A 24 -8.70 7.33 -4.43
CA ASP A 24 -9.00 8.54 -3.67
C ASP A 24 -10.43 9.06 -3.87
N LYS A 25 -11.07 8.70 -4.99
CA LYS A 25 -12.47 9.05 -5.31
C LYS A 25 -13.50 8.25 -4.50
N ILE A 26 -13.07 7.19 -3.81
CA ILE A 26 -13.97 6.37 -2.99
C ILE A 26 -14.40 7.18 -1.76
N GLU A 27 -15.71 7.38 -1.60
CA GLU A 27 -16.28 8.18 -0.50
C GLU A 27 -16.16 7.47 0.87
N ASP A 28 -16.36 6.15 0.90
CA ASP A 28 -16.21 5.38 2.14
C ASP A 28 -14.73 5.31 2.54
N ARG A 29 -14.42 5.83 3.72
CA ARG A 29 -13.06 5.96 4.22
C ARG A 29 -12.35 4.60 4.33
N ALA A 30 -13.04 3.58 4.86
CA ALA A 30 -12.43 2.27 5.07
C ALA A 30 -12.16 1.57 3.73
N ALA A 31 -13.10 1.66 2.79
CA ALA A 31 -12.96 1.15 1.43
C ALA A 31 -11.84 1.88 0.66
N ARG A 32 -11.73 3.20 0.79
CA ARG A 32 -10.65 4.00 0.21
C ARG A 32 -9.28 3.55 0.70
N TRP A 33 -9.09 3.47 2.02
CA TRP A 33 -7.81 3.04 2.59
C TRP A 33 -7.49 1.58 2.31
N THR A 34 -8.51 0.73 2.20
CA THR A 34 -8.34 -0.66 1.73
C THR A 34 -7.80 -0.67 0.30
N ALA A 35 -8.43 0.08 -0.62
CA ALA A 35 -7.97 0.15 -2.02
C ALA A 35 -6.54 0.72 -2.13
N GLN A 36 -6.21 1.76 -1.38
CA GLN A 36 -4.84 2.33 -1.37
C GLN A 36 -3.81 1.37 -0.77
N ALA A 37 -4.15 0.65 0.30
CA ALA A 37 -3.29 -0.36 0.89
C ALA A 37 -3.05 -1.51 -0.10
N GLU A 38 -4.07 -1.97 -0.82
CA GLU A 38 -3.95 -2.98 -1.86
C GLU A 38 -3.00 -2.56 -2.98
N ILE A 39 -3.12 -1.32 -3.48
CA ILE A 39 -2.21 -0.79 -4.50
C ILE A 39 -0.77 -0.76 -3.98
N ALA A 40 -0.56 -0.39 -2.71
CA ALA A 40 0.77 -0.42 -2.10
C ALA A 40 1.31 -1.86 -1.97
N LEU A 41 0.49 -2.83 -1.59
CA LEU A 41 0.91 -4.23 -1.49
C LEU A 41 1.34 -4.81 -2.84
N ASP A 42 0.65 -4.44 -3.93
CA ASP A 42 0.99 -4.86 -5.31
C ASP A 42 2.41 -4.43 -5.75
N THR A 43 3.04 -3.51 -5.02
CA THR A 43 4.42 -3.07 -5.31
C THR A 43 5.50 -3.94 -4.67
N GLY A 44 5.14 -4.73 -3.64
CA GLY A 44 6.12 -5.42 -2.79
C GLY A 44 6.97 -4.49 -1.89
N ASP A 45 6.77 -3.18 -1.95
CA ASP A 45 7.52 -2.18 -1.17
C ASP A 45 6.84 -1.86 0.17
N MET A 46 7.47 -2.29 1.27
CA MET A 46 6.97 -2.01 2.63
C MET A 46 7.02 -0.54 3.00
N TYR A 47 7.89 0.25 2.38
CA TYR A 47 7.93 1.68 2.61
C TYR A 47 6.64 2.36 2.14
N LEU A 48 6.17 2.04 0.94
CA LEU A 48 4.92 2.56 0.43
C LEU A 48 3.72 2.12 1.27
N VAL A 49 3.70 0.85 1.73
CA VAL A 49 2.68 0.35 2.67
C VAL A 49 2.66 1.18 3.96
N GLY A 50 3.83 1.53 4.51
CA GLY A 50 3.97 2.39 5.68
C GLY A 50 3.51 3.83 5.45
N LEU A 51 3.78 4.40 4.27
CA LEU A 51 3.30 5.74 3.91
C LEU A 51 1.77 5.82 3.82
N VAL A 52 1.14 4.83 3.18
CA VAL A 52 -0.33 4.77 3.12
C VAL A 52 -0.91 4.62 4.52
N LEU A 53 -0.30 3.79 5.38
CA LEU A 53 -0.75 3.60 6.75
C LEU A 53 -0.63 4.89 7.56
N PHE A 54 0.49 5.60 7.41
CA PHE A 54 0.71 6.88 8.06
C PHE A 54 -0.38 7.88 7.67
N LYS A 55 -0.70 8.00 6.37
CA LYS A 55 -1.78 8.89 5.90
C LYS A 55 -3.14 8.49 6.48
N ALA A 56 -3.46 7.20 6.50
CA ALA A 56 -4.71 6.70 7.06
C ALA A 56 -4.83 7.03 8.56
N ILE A 57 -3.73 6.93 9.32
CA ILE A 57 -3.68 7.31 10.73
C ILE A 57 -3.84 8.83 10.90
N GLN A 58 -3.25 9.65 10.03
CA GLN A 58 -3.44 11.12 10.08
C GLN A 58 -4.91 11.50 9.89
N GLU A 59 -5.61 10.84 8.96
CA GLU A 59 -7.04 11.10 8.73
C GLU A 59 -7.92 10.59 9.89
N TYR A 60 -7.57 9.44 10.49
CA TYR A 60 -8.27 8.91 11.67
C TYR A 60 -8.07 9.80 12.91
N GLY A 61 -6.92 10.46 12.99
CA GLY A 61 -6.47 11.22 14.16
C GLY A 61 -5.46 10.41 14.97
N VAL A 62 -4.23 10.90 15.06
CA VAL A 62 -3.10 10.18 15.66
C VAL A 62 -3.36 9.84 17.13
N ASP A 63 -3.92 10.78 17.91
CA ASP A 63 -4.20 10.58 19.34
C ASP A 63 -5.26 9.50 19.59
N ALA A 64 -6.33 9.54 18.80
CA ALA A 64 -7.39 8.54 18.86
C ALA A 64 -6.85 7.15 18.47
N PHE A 65 -6.02 7.10 17.42
CA PHE A 65 -5.41 5.86 16.97
C PHE A 65 -4.44 5.29 18.02
N ALA A 66 -3.58 6.12 18.61
CA ALA A 66 -2.65 5.70 19.66
C ALA A 66 -3.39 5.10 20.86
N THR A 67 -4.50 5.73 21.26
CA THR A 67 -5.36 5.25 22.35
C THR A 67 -6.02 3.92 22.00
N HIS A 68 -6.50 3.77 20.76
CA HIS A 68 -7.20 2.56 20.33
C HIS A 68 -6.26 1.36 20.10
N SER A 69 -5.12 1.59 19.46
CA SER A 69 -4.14 0.56 19.10
C SER A 69 -3.14 0.22 20.21
N GLY A 70 -2.98 1.10 21.21
CA GLY A 70 -1.96 1.00 22.25
C GLY A 70 -0.55 1.37 21.76
N GLU A 71 -0.43 1.90 20.54
CA GLU A 71 0.87 2.24 19.94
C GLU A 71 1.44 3.56 20.48
N PRO A 72 2.76 3.65 20.74
CA PRO A 72 3.36 4.89 21.19
C PRO A 72 3.28 5.99 20.11
N HIS A 73 2.86 7.19 20.51
CA HIS A 73 2.81 8.37 19.64
C HIS A 73 4.10 8.61 18.83
N ALA A 74 5.25 8.51 19.49
CA ALA A 74 6.54 8.72 18.85
C ALA A 74 6.82 7.70 17.73
N ARG A 75 6.28 6.48 17.83
CA ARG A 75 6.38 5.46 16.77
C ARG A 75 5.46 5.81 15.61
N LEU A 76 4.20 6.18 15.90
CA LEU A 76 3.21 6.57 14.88
C LEU A 76 3.69 7.76 14.03
N GLN A 77 4.30 8.76 14.66
CA GLN A 77 4.88 9.92 13.96
C GLN A 77 6.07 9.59 13.06
N ARG A 78 6.67 8.41 13.20
CA ARG A 78 7.82 7.96 12.40
C ARG A 78 7.43 6.94 11.34
N LEU A 79 6.17 6.49 11.27
CA LEU A 79 5.77 5.44 10.32
C LEU A 79 6.04 5.78 8.85
N TRP A 80 6.15 7.07 8.51
CA TRP A 80 6.55 7.51 7.18
C TRP A 80 8.02 7.25 6.87
N MET A 81 8.88 6.91 7.84
CA MET A 81 10.30 6.64 7.63
C MET A 81 10.52 5.21 7.11
N PRO A 82 11.51 4.99 6.22
CA PRO A 82 11.88 3.65 5.77
C PRO A 82 12.21 2.70 6.94
N GLY A 83 11.79 1.44 6.82
CA GLY A 83 12.09 0.38 7.79
C GLY A 83 11.24 0.36 9.06
N MET A 84 10.34 1.33 9.25
CA MET A 84 9.48 1.38 10.45
C MET A 84 8.37 0.33 10.46
N ILE A 85 7.90 -0.08 9.28
CA ILE A 85 7.04 -1.24 9.12
C ILE A 85 7.90 -2.41 8.64
N GLY A 86 8.33 -3.25 9.58
CA GLY A 86 9.25 -4.36 9.33
C GLY A 86 8.61 -5.62 8.73
N SER A 87 7.28 -5.74 8.78
CA SER A 87 6.57 -6.90 8.22
C SER A 87 5.16 -6.56 7.76
N VAL A 88 4.66 -7.33 6.78
CA VAL A 88 3.30 -7.20 6.27
C VAL A 88 2.26 -7.58 7.34
N ASP A 89 2.59 -8.49 8.26
CA ASP A 89 1.72 -8.84 9.39
C ASP A 89 1.55 -7.68 10.37
N ASN A 90 2.62 -6.97 10.69
CA ASN A 90 2.55 -5.75 11.51
C ASN A 90 1.73 -4.67 10.80
N ALA A 91 1.90 -4.51 9.48
CA ALA A 91 1.05 -3.60 8.70
C ALA A 91 -0.43 -4.01 8.81
N ARG A 92 -0.76 -5.27 8.55
CA ARG A 92 -2.13 -5.82 8.64
C ARG A 92 -2.75 -5.55 10.01
N HIS A 93 -1.99 -5.76 11.08
CA HIS A 93 -2.47 -5.49 12.43
C HIS A 93 -2.83 -4.02 12.63
N LEU A 94 -1.95 -3.09 12.22
CA LEU A 94 -2.17 -1.65 12.37
C LEU A 94 -3.34 -1.13 11.53
N TYR A 95 -3.49 -1.60 10.29
CA TYR A 95 -4.65 -1.28 9.47
C TYR A 95 -5.95 -1.89 10.01
N GLY A 96 -5.89 -3.04 10.68
CA GLY A 96 -7.05 -3.65 11.34
C GLY A 96 -7.69 -2.72 12.37
N HIS A 97 -6.89 -1.94 13.11
CA HIS A 97 -7.38 -0.90 14.03
C HIS A 97 -8.10 0.26 13.33
N LEU A 98 -7.91 0.43 12.02
CA LEU A 98 -8.63 1.40 11.18
C LEU A 98 -9.88 0.81 10.51
N GLY A 99 -10.18 -0.47 10.75
CA GLY A 99 -11.22 -1.21 10.02
C GLY A 99 -10.82 -1.55 8.57
N VAL A 100 -9.52 -1.47 8.24
CA VAL A 100 -8.98 -1.74 6.90
C VAL A 100 -8.47 -3.17 6.84
N SER A 101 -8.92 -3.92 5.84
CA SER A 101 -8.50 -5.31 5.62
C SER A 101 -7.36 -5.37 4.61
N LEU A 102 -6.25 -6.05 4.95
CA LEU A 102 -5.12 -6.23 4.03
C LEU A 102 -5.11 -7.64 3.45
N PRO A 103 -5.25 -7.80 2.11
CA PRO A 103 -5.00 -9.06 1.44
C PRO A 103 -3.47 -9.29 1.31
N VAL A 104 -2.87 -9.79 2.38
CA VAL A 104 -1.40 -9.99 2.49
C VAL A 104 -0.83 -10.89 1.40
N ASP A 105 -1.62 -11.77 0.81
CA ASP A 105 -1.20 -12.65 -0.29
C ASP A 105 -0.72 -11.85 -1.52
N ARG A 106 -1.30 -10.66 -1.77
CA ARG A 106 -0.88 -9.77 -2.86
C ARG A 106 0.56 -9.31 -2.69
N TYR A 107 0.95 -9.00 -1.45
CA TYR A 107 2.30 -8.57 -1.14
C TYR A 107 3.33 -9.65 -1.46
N TYR A 108 3.08 -10.88 -1.04
CA TYR A 108 3.99 -12.00 -1.29
C TYR A 108 4.07 -12.33 -2.79
N ALA A 109 2.94 -12.28 -3.50
CA ALA A 109 2.91 -12.47 -4.95
C ALA A 109 3.75 -11.40 -5.69
N ALA A 110 3.57 -10.13 -5.35
CA ALA A 110 4.36 -9.03 -5.92
C ALA A 110 5.85 -9.17 -5.60
N ARG A 111 6.19 -9.51 -4.35
CA ARG A 111 7.58 -9.69 -3.93
C ARG A 111 8.25 -10.83 -4.68
N LEU A 112 7.56 -11.96 -4.91
CA LEU A 112 8.05 -13.07 -5.73
C LEU A 112 8.28 -12.65 -7.19
N GLN A 113 7.37 -11.87 -7.78
CA GLN A 113 7.54 -11.36 -9.15
C GLN A 113 8.72 -10.39 -9.28
N SER A 114 9.01 -9.63 -8.22
CA SER A 114 10.13 -8.68 -8.18
C SER A 114 11.50 -9.34 -7.90
N MET A 115 11.54 -10.63 -7.54
CA MET A 115 12.81 -11.33 -7.33
C MET A 115 13.51 -11.52 -8.69
N PRO A 116 14.81 -11.18 -8.80
CA PRO A 116 15.56 -11.46 -10.01
C PRO A 116 15.61 -12.98 -10.23
N MET A 117 15.22 -13.43 -11.42
CA MET A 117 15.32 -14.83 -11.88
C MET A 117 16.79 -15.23 -12.17
N ASP A 118 17.75 -14.82 -11.34
CA ASP A 118 19.14 -15.27 -11.44
C ASP A 118 19.30 -16.59 -10.69
N GLY A 119 18.78 -17.63 -11.34
CA GLY A 119 18.96 -19.04 -11.00
C GLY A 119 19.43 -19.88 -12.17
N ALA A 120 19.92 -19.28 -13.26
CA ALA A 120 20.73 -19.99 -14.25
C ALA A 120 22.18 -20.04 -13.74
N ALA A 121 22.43 -20.84 -12.70
CA ALA A 121 23.77 -21.30 -12.40
C ALA A 121 24.23 -22.17 -13.57
N VAL A 122 24.91 -21.56 -14.54
CA VAL A 122 25.71 -22.28 -15.53
C VAL A 122 26.90 -22.84 -14.75
N HIS A 123 26.79 -24.09 -14.33
CA HIS A 123 27.94 -24.93 -13.95
C HIS A 123 28.41 -25.71 -15.16
#